data_AF-D0VP35-F1
#
_entry.id   AF-D0VP35-F1
#
_cell.length_a   1.000
_cell.length_b   1.000
_cell.length_c   1.000
_cell.angle_alpha   90.00
_cell.angle_beta   90.00
_cell.angle_gamma   90.00
#
_symmetry.space_group_name_H-M   'P 1'
#
loop_
_entity.id
_entity.type
_entity.pdbx_description
1 polymer ?
#
loop_
_entity_poly.entity_id
_entity_poly.type
_entity_poly.pdbx_seq_one_letter_code
_entity_poly.pdbx_strand_id
1 'polypeptide(L)' 'YGFNSNTEREVMSLTSARDKPVFCVWDDGGVDTLDFSGFSQDQKVDLNAESFSDVGGLKGNVSIA' A
#
# COMPACT_ATOMS: atom_id res chain seq x y z
N TYR A 1 -5.52 0.02 -3.59
CA TYR A 1 -4.41 0.86 -3.09
C TYR A 1 -3.09 0.30 -3.60
N GLY A 2 -2.18 1.12 -4.13
CA GLY A 2 -0.88 0.65 -4.64
C GLY A 2 -0.79 0.64 -6.17
N PHE A 3 -0.27 -0.43 -6.77
CA PHE A 3 -0.30 -0.63 -8.22
C PHE A 3 -1.74 -0.85 -8.70
N ASN A 4 -2.00 -0.62 -9.99
CA ASN A 4 -3.34 -0.76 -10.59
C ASN A 4 -4.45 -0.02 -9.81
N SER A 5 -4.09 1.09 -9.16
CA SER A 5 -4.98 1.81 -8.23
C SER A 5 -6.15 2.46 -8.95
N ASN A 6 -7.32 2.39 -8.29
CA ASN A 6 -8.56 3.07 -8.66
C ASN A 6 -8.94 4.15 -7.63
N THR A 7 -8.04 4.50 -6.72
CA THR A 7 -8.32 5.46 -5.63
C THR A 7 -8.39 6.92 -6.10
N GLU A 8 -7.93 7.20 -7.32
CA GLU A 8 -7.75 8.55 -7.87
C GLU A 8 -6.87 9.48 -7.00
N ARG A 9 -6.13 8.91 -6.05
CA ARG A 9 -5.21 9.60 -5.14
C ARG A 9 -3.78 9.29 -5.54
N GLU A 10 -3.05 10.33 -5.94
CA GLU A 10 -1.64 10.22 -6.36
C GLU A 10 -0.78 9.50 -5.30
N VAL A 11 -0.94 9.86 -4.02
CA VAL A 11 -0.16 9.28 -2.91
C VAL A 11 -0.41 7.77 -2.71
N MET A 12 -1.52 7.25 -3.21
CA MET A 12 -1.92 5.83 -3.12
C MET A 12 -1.82 5.10 -4.47
N SER A 13 -1.24 5.74 -5.49
CA SER A 13 -1.14 5.22 -6.85
C SER A 13 0.32 4.99 -7.21
N LEU A 14 0.74 3.72 -7.22
CA LEU A 14 2.10 3.31 -7.56
C LEU A 14 2.17 2.96 -9.04
N THR A 15 3.20 3.48 -9.70
CA THR A 15 3.41 3.36 -11.15
C THR A 15 4.76 2.71 -11.48
N SER A 16 5.67 2.62 -10.51
CA SER A 16 7.01 2.09 -10.70
C SER A 16 7.53 1.35 -9.47
N ALA A 17 8.38 0.34 -9.71
CA ALA A 17 9.13 -0.36 -8.66
C ALA A 17 10.12 0.54 -7.89
N ARG A 18 10.32 1.79 -8.34
CA ARG A 18 11.15 2.80 -7.66
C ARG A 18 10.35 3.70 -6.73
N ASP A 19 9.03 3.60 -6.74
CA ASP A 19 8.17 4.42 -5.89
C ASP A 19 8.40 4.07 -4.43
N LYS A 20 8.26 5.06 -3.55
CA LYS A 20 8.45 4.91 -2.11
C LYS A 20 7.11 5.17 -1.41
N PRO A 21 6.24 4.15 -1.30
CA PRO A 21 4.91 4.33 -0.74
C PRO A 21 5.01 4.74 0.72
N VAL A 22 4.39 5.86 1.08
CA VAL A 22 4.18 6.27 2.47
C VAL A 22 2.76 6.81 2.59
N PHE A 23 1.84 6.02 3.13
CA PHE A 23 0.44 6.41 3.27
C PHE A 23 -0.29 5.60 4.34
N CYS A 24 -1.39 6.17 4.83
CA CYS A 24 -2.38 5.48 5.64
C CYS A 24 -3.66 5.30 4.82
N VAL A 25 -4.15 4.07 4.74
CA VAL A 25 -5.42 3.72 4.10
C VAL A 25 -6.56 4.05 5.04
N TRP A 26 -7.56 4.74 4.51
CA TRP A 26 -8.86 4.96 5.12
C TRP A 26 -9.92 4.63 4.09
N ASP A 27 -10.79 3.67 4.41
CA ASP A 27 -11.86 3.16 3.54
C ASP A 27 -13.14 2.98 4.35
N ASP A 28 -14.31 3.32 3.79
CA ASP A 28 -15.60 3.23 4.50
C ASP A 28 -16.34 1.91 4.30
N GLY A 29 -15.83 1.04 3.41
CA GLY A 29 -16.36 -0.30 3.19
C GLY A 29 -16.24 -0.75 1.73
N GLY A 30 -16.28 -2.06 1.55
CA GLY A 30 -16.05 -2.66 0.24
C GLY A 30 -15.28 -3.97 0.35
N VAL A 31 -14.81 -4.44 -0.79
CA VAL A 31 -13.81 -5.51 -0.86
C VAL A 31 -12.59 -4.94 -1.57
N ASP A 32 -11.67 -4.42 -0.77
CA ASP A 32 -10.54 -3.66 -1.26
C ASP A 32 -9.27 -4.49 -1.32
N THR A 33 -8.29 -4.00 -2.06
CA THR A 33 -7.02 -4.69 -2.28
C THR A 33 -5.84 -3.74 -2.12
N LEU A 34 -4.84 -4.19 -1.35
CA LEU A 34 -3.50 -3.62 -1.40
C LEU A 34 -2.71 -4.36 -2.47
N ASP A 35 -2.42 -3.68 -3.58
CA ASP A 35 -1.65 -4.23 -4.69
C ASP A 35 -0.21 -3.69 -4.63
N PHE A 36 0.71 -4.53 -4.17
CA PHE A 36 2.15 -4.25 -4.14
C PHE A 36 2.94 -5.15 -5.10
N SER A 37 2.28 -5.65 -6.14
CA SER A 37 2.82 -6.65 -7.09
C SER A 37 4.00 -6.14 -7.91
N GLY A 38 4.14 -4.84 -8.12
CA GLY A 38 5.24 -4.25 -8.88
C GLY A 38 6.57 -4.16 -8.12
N PHE A 39 6.61 -4.55 -6.85
CA PHE A 39 7.83 -4.61 -6.05
C PHE A 39 8.46 -6.00 -6.06
N SER A 40 9.79 -6.04 -5.98
CA SER A 40 10.58 -7.29 -5.95
C SER A 40 11.29 -7.55 -4.63
N GLN A 41 11.29 -6.56 -3.73
CA GLN A 41 11.82 -6.69 -2.38
C GLN A 41 10.91 -7.58 -1.54
N ASP A 42 11.45 -8.20 -0.49
CA ASP A 42 10.62 -8.88 0.51
C ASP A 42 9.69 -7.88 1.19
N GLN A 43 8.42 -8.26 1.34
CA GLN A 43 7.37 -7.41 1.90
C GLN A 43 6.66 -8.12 3.03
N LYS A 44 6.30 -7.37 4.06
CA LYS A 44 5.38 -7.82 5.11
C LYS A 44 4.10 -7.00 5.02
N VAL A 45 3.05 -7.63 4.51
CA VAL A 45 1.74 -7.00 4.35
C VAL A 45 0.81 -7.53 5.43
N ASP A 46 0.31 -6.62 6.25
CA ASP A 46 -0.69 -6.87 7.28
C ASP A 46 -2.00 -6.18 6.90
N LEU A 47 -3.09 -6.93 6.87
CA LEU A 47 -4.42 -6.45 6.48
C LEU A 47 -5.32 -6.15 7.69
N ASN A 48 -4.81 -6.34 8.91
CA ASN A 48 -5.55 -5.98 10.10
C ASN A 48 -5.61 -4.45 10.27
N ALA A 49 -6.71 -3.94 10.81
CA ALA A 49 -6.83 -2.53 11.17
C ALA A 49 -5.76 -2.13 12.21
N GLU A 50 -5.35 -0.87 12.19
CA GLU A 50 -4.33 -0.28 13.08
C GLU A 50 -2.94 -0.94 12.98
N SER A 51 -2.69 -1.73 11.93
CA SER A 51 -1.42 -2.40 11.69
C SER A 51 -0.54 -1.63 10.71
N PHE A 52 0.76 -1.95 10.74
CA PHE A 52 1.77 -1.39 9.83
C PHE A 52 2.36 -2.49 8.96
N SER A 53 2.65 -2.14 7.71
CA SER A 53 3.25 -2.98 6.68
C SER A 53 4.60 -2.43 6.21
N ASP A 54 5.48 -3.36 5.85
CA ASP A 54 6.78 -3.10 5.23
C ASP A 54 6.67 -3.37 3.72
N VAL A 55 6.70 -2.31 2.91
CA VAL A 55 6.34 -2.36 1.48
C VAL A 55 7.41 -1.66 0.63
N GLY A 56 7.76 -2.24 -0.52
CA GLY A 56 8.70 -1.63 -1.49
C GLY A 56 10.13 -1.47 -0.99
N GLY A 57 10.55 -2.29 -0.01
CA GLY A 57 11.87 -2.20 0.63
C GLY A 57 11.99 -1.14 1.73
N LEU A 58 10.87 -0.52 2.13
CA LEU A 58 10.77 0.35 3.29
C LEU A 58 10.24 -0.43 4.52
N LYS A 59 10.17 0.23 5.67
CA LYS A 59 9.64 -0.33 6.92
C LYS A 59 8.58 0.56 7.53
N GLY A 60 7.47 -0.03 7.98
CA GLY A 60 6.36 0.63 8.67
C GLY A 60 5.77 1.81 7.88
N ASN A 61 5.73 1.69 6.56
CA ASN A 61 5.46 2.80 5.66
C ASN A 61 4.03 2.82 5.12
N VAL A 62 3.31 1.70 5.22
CA VAL A 62 1.88 1.63 4.90
C VAL A 62 1.11 1.19 6.13
N SER A 63 0.01 1.86 6.44
CA SER A 63 -0.89 1.50 7.55
C SER A 63 -2.35 1.49 7.12
N ILE A 64 -3.20 0.82 7.90
CA ILE A 64 -4.65 0.80 7.75
C ILE A 64 -5.27 1.43 9.01
N ALA A 65 -6.17 2.39 8.84
CA ALA A 65 -6.90 3.06 9.93
C ALA A 65 -8.41 3.03 9.68
#